data_AF-A0A523PCZ5-F1
#
_entry.id   AF-A0A523PCZ5-F1
#
_cell.length_a   1.000
_cell.length_b   1.000
_cell.length_c   1.000
_cell.angle_alpha   90.00
_cell.angle_beta   90.00
_cell.angle_gamma   90.00
#
_symmetry.space_group_name_H-M   'P 1'
#
loop_
_entity.id
_entity.type
_entity.pdbx_description
1 polymer ?
#
loop_
_entity_poly.entity_id
_entity_poly.type
_entity_poly.pdbx_seq_one_letter_code
_entity_poly.pdbx_strand_id
1 'polypeptide(L)'
;MNQPPSTPTDETTTRDLIHQVNNFLAVCMTHSEMALEADTAEAMRDALAEILAASRRMAESVEARRRELFRVAERDEPPRGSQPEMSQETPIAPPGL
;
A
#
# COMPACT_ATOMS: atom_id res chain seq x y z
N MET A 1 -17.02 -22.95 -16.56
CA MET A 1 -16.71 -22.05 -15.43
C MET A 1 -15.28 -21.59 -15.62
N ASN A 2 -15.07 -20.37 -16.13
CA ASN A 2 -13.72 -19.79 -16.23
C ASN A 2 -13.50 -18.94 -14.98
N GLN A 3 -12.72 -19.47 -14.05
CA GLN A 3 -12.22 -18.70 -12.92
C GLN A 3 -11.12 -17.77 -13.48
N PRO A 4 -11.20 -16.44 -13.30
CA PRO A 4 -10.10 -15.58 -13.69
C PRO A 4 -8.85 -15.99 -12.89
N PRO A 5 -7.64 -15.94 -13.47
CA PRO A 5 -6.43 -16.24 -12.73
C PRO A 5 -6.30 -15.26 -11.57
N SER A 6 -6.33 -15.78 -10.33
CA SER A 6 -5.91 -15.02 -9.16
C SER A 6 -4.50 -14.52 -9.43
N THR A 7 -4.32 -13.20 -9.45
CA THR A 7 -3.04 -12.57 -9.77
C THR A 7 -1.99 -12.99 -8.73
N PRO A 8 -0.96 -13.78 -9.09
CA PRO A 8 0.05 -14.28 -8.14
C PRO A 8 0.85 -13.16 -7.46
N THR A 9 0.73 -11.95 -7.97
CA THR A 9 1.29 -10.71 -7.43
C THR A 9 0.71 -10.36 -6.05
N ASP A 10 -0.54 -10.65 -5.74
CA ASP A 10 -1.20 -10.10 -4.53
C ASP A 10 -0.87 -10.92 -3.26
N GLU A 11 -0.80 -12.25 -3.37
CA GLU A 11 -0.46 -13.13 -2.24
C GLU A 11 1.02 -13.01 -1.82
N THR A 12 1.93 -12.91 -2.79
CA THR A 12 3.37 -12.72 -2.52
C THR A 12 3.62 -11.37 -1.86
N THR A 13 2.97 -10.32 -2.39
CA THR A 13 3.05 -8.95 -1.89
C THR A 13 2.46 -8.82 -0.47
N THR A 14 1.41 -9.57 -0.15
CA THR A 14 0.82 -9.67 1.19
C THR A 14 1.74 -10.43 2.15
N ARG A 15 2.31 -11.55 1.73
CA ARG A 15 3.28 -12.33 2.54
C ARG A 15 4.49 -11.47 2.91
N ASP A 16 5.05 -10.74 1.94
CA ASP A 16 6.21 -9.87 2.17
C ASP A 16 5.90 -8.74 3.15
N LEU A 17 4.69 -8.17 3.09
CA LEU A 17 4.25 -7.15 4.05
C LEU A 17 4.18 -7.73 5.47
N ILE A 18 3.57 -8.91 5.62
CA ILE A 18 3.46 -9.58 6.91
C ILE A 18 4.85 -9.85 7.49
N HIS A 19 5.80 -10.33 6.67
CA HIS A 19 7.18 -10.55 7.12
C HIS A 19 7.86 -9.26 7.58
N GLN A 20 7.72 -8.16 6.83
CA GLN A 20 8.30 -6.88 7.21
C GLN A 20 7.73 -6.36 8.53
N VAL A 21 6.40 -6.43 8.70
CA VAL A 21 5.73 -6.00 9.93
C VAL A 21 6.15 -6.87 11.11
N ASN A 22 6.17 -8.20 10.96
CA ASN A 22 6.59 -9.11 12.01
C ASN A 22 8.03 -8.87 12.44
N ASN A 23 8.93 -8.62 11.47
CA ASN A 23 10.32 -8.30 11.78
C ASN A 23 10.44 -6.99 12.57
N PHE A 24 9.71 -5.95 12.17
CA PHE A 24 9.68 -4.69 12.90
C PHE A 24 9.14 -4.86 14.33
N LEU A 25 8.05 -5.60 14.51
CA LEU A 25 7.49 -5.88 15.83
C LEU A 25 8.47 -6.66 16.72
N ALA A 26 9.20 -7.63 16.16
CA ALA A 26 10.23 -8.36 16.90
C ALA A 26 11.32 -7.43 17.43
N VAL A 27 11.84 -6.53 16.58
CA VAL A 27 12.83 -5.52 16.99
C VAL A 27 12.26 -4.62 18.09
N CYS A 28 11.05 -4.10 17.92
CA CYS A 28 10.41 -3.26 18.93
C CYS A 28 10.26 -3.96 20.28
N MET A 29 9.82 -5.22 20.30
CA MET A 29 9.66 -5.98 21.55
C MET A 29 10.99 -6.22 22.23
N THR A 30 11.97 -6.79 21.52
CA THR A 30 13.29 -7.11 22.08
C THR A 30 13.98 -5.87 22.64
N HIS A 31 14.02 -4.78 21.89
CA HIS A 31 14.72 -3.58 22.36
C HIS A 31 13.92 -2.81 23.43
N SER A 32 12.59 -2.95 23.49
CA SER A 32 11.81 -2.37 24.59
C SER A 32 12.08 -3.11 25.90
N GLU A 33 12.16 -4.44 25.86
CA GLU A 33 12.57 -5.27 27.02
C GLU A 33 13.98 -4.87 27.49
N MET A 34 14.95 -4.78 26.57
CA MET A 34 16.30 -4.32 26.88
C MET A 34 16.34 -2.92 27.50
N ALA A 35 15.51 -1.99 27.01
CA ALA A 35 15.44 -0.63 27.54
C ALA A 35 14.84 -0.60 28.96
N LEU A 36 13.87 -1.46 29.26
CA LEU A 36 13.25 -1.58 30.58
C LEU A 36 14.18 -2.24 31.60
N GLU A 37 15.01 -3.18 31.16
CA GLU A 37 15.98 -3.90 32.00
C GLU A 37 17.35 -3.20 32.08
N ALA A 38 17.52 -2.04 31.44
CA ALA A 38 18.80 -1.35 31.37
C ALA A 38 19.23 -0.77 32.72
N ASP A 39 20.40 -1.21 33.21
CA ASP A 39 21.02 -0.68 34.44
C ASP A 39 21.65 0.72 34.24
N THR A 40 21.77 1.19 33.00
CA THR A 40 22.38 2.49 32.67
C THR A 40 21.55 3.27 31.65
N ALA A 41 21.63 4.60 31.76
CA ALA A 41 21.01 5.50 30.79
C ALA A 41 21.64 5.37 29.39
N GLU A 42 22.88 4.90 29.27
CA GLU A 42 23.52 4.63 27.98
C GLU A 42 22.89 3.40 27.31
N ALA A 43 22.83 2.26 28.01
CA ALA A 43 22.20 1.06 27.49
C ALA A 43 20.71 1.27 27.14
N MET A 44 19.98 2.04 27.95
CA MET A 44 18.60 2.41 27.64
C MET A 44 18.51 3.25 26.35
N ARG A 45 19.40 4.24 26.18
CA ARG A 45 19.41 5.08 24.96
C ARG A 45 19.77 4.27 23.73
N ASP A 46 20.70 3.33 23.82
CA ASP A 46 21.10 2.47 22.71
C ASP A 46 19.93 1.59 22.26
N ALA A 47 19.22 0.98 23.21
CA ALA A 47 18.03 0.19 22.90
C ALA A 47 16.92 1.05 22.24
N LEU A 48 16.67 2.25 22.75
CA LEU A 48 15.71 3.18 22.14
C LEU A 48 16.17 3.67 20.75
N ALA A 49 17.47 3.83 20.53
CA ALA A 49 18.03 4.22 19.23
C ALA A 49 17.78 3.14 18.16
N GLU A 50 17.90 1.86 18.52
CA GLU A 50 17.58 0.75 17.62
C GLU A 50 16.10 0.72 17.24
N ILE A 51 15.20 0.95 18.21
CA ILE A 51 13.75 1.08 17.94
C ILE A 51 13.48 2.24 16.98
N LEU A 52 14.12 3.39 17.20
CA LEU A 52 13.95 4.56 16.34
C LEU A 52 14.47 4.29 14.92
N ALA A 53 15.62 3.63 14.79
CA ALA A 53 16.18 3.26 13.50
C ALA A 53 15.25 2.30 12.74
N ALA A 54 14.73 1.26 13.41
CA ALA A 54 13.77 0.33 12.84
C ALA A 54 12.47 1.03 12.41
N SER A 55 11.98 1.97 13.22
CA SER A 55 10.77 2.75 12.92
C SER A 55 10.96 3.61 11.66
N ARG A 56 12.13 4.24 11.49
CA ARG A 56 12.45 5.00 10.27
C ARG A 56 12.44 4.13 9.02
N ARG A 57 13.11 2.96 9.08
CA ARG A 57 13.11 1.99 7.97
C ARG A 57 11.71 1.51 7.60
N MET A 58 10.87 1.25 8.59
CA MET A 58 9.47 0.85 8.35
C MET A 58 8.67 1.97 7.68
N ALA A 59 8.81 3.22 8.15
CA ALA A 59 8.16 4.37 7.54
C ALA A 59 8.58 4.57 6.07
N GLU A 60 9.88 4.42 5.77
CA GLU A 60 10.41 4.48 4.41
C GLU A 60 9.83 3.36 3.53
N SER A 61 9.73 2.13 4.04
CA SER A 61 9.13 1.00 3.31
C SER A 61 7.66 1.25 2.98
N VAL A 62 6.88 1.74 3.95
CA VAL A 62 5.47 2.08 3.76
C VAL A 62 5.30 3.18 2.72
N GLU A 63 6.11 4.24 2.78
CA GLU A 63 6.05 5.34 1.82
C GLU A 63 6.43 4.89 0.40
N ALA A 64 7.47 4.05 0.26
CA ALA A 64 7.86 3.49 -1.02
C ALA A 64 6.71 2.65 -1.63
N ARG A 65 6.07 1.82 -0.81
CA ARG A 65 4.96 0.99 -1.24
C ARG A 65 3.71 1.79 -1.58
N ARG A 66 3.42 2.84 -0.80
CA ARG A 66 2.34 3.78 -1.10
C ARG A 66 2.55 4.40 -2.49
N ARG A 67 3.76 4.89 -2.79
CA ARG A 67 4.09 5.46 -4.11
C ARG A 67 3.91 4.44 -5.23
N GLU A 68 4.36 3.20 -5.02
CA GLU A 68 4.18 2.14 -6.02
C GLU A 68 2.70 1.88 -6.32
N LEU A 69 1.87 1.77 -5.29
CA LEU A 69 0.42 1.58 -5.45
C LEU A 69 -0.23 2.74 -6.21
N PHE A 70 0.19 3.99 -5.97
CA PHE A 70 -0.30 5.14 -6.74
C PHE A 70 0.12 5.09 -8.21
N ARG A 71 1.36 4.67 -8.52
CA ARG A 71 1.83 4.54 -9.91
C ARG A 71 1.08 3.46 -10.68
N VAL A 72 0.76 2.35 -10.03
CA VAL A 72 -0.06 1.28 -10.61
C VAL A 72 -1.48 1.80 -10.88
N ALA A 73 -2.09 2.50 -9.92
CA ALA A 73 -3.43 3.08 -10.08
C ALA A 73 -3.51 4.09 -11.24
N GLU A 74 -2.50 4.95 -11.41
CA GLU A 74 -2.43 5.90 -12.54
C GLU A 74 -2.27 5.21 -13.90
N ARG A 75 -1.63 4.03 -13.93
CA ARG A 75 -1.40 3.26 -15.17
C ARG A 75 -2.64 2.49 -15.62
N ASP A 76 -3.50 2.08 -14.70
CA ASP A 76 -4.72 1.32 -14.96
C ASP A 76 -5.96 2.20 -15.20
N GLU A 77 -5.84 3.54 -15.14
CA GLU A 77 -6.96 4.44 -15.48
C GLU A 77 -7.18 4.45 -17.01
N PRO A 78 -8.32 3.97 -17.52
CA PRO A 78 -8.59 4.00 -18.96
C PRO A 78 -8.67 5.45 -19.44
N PRO A 79 -8.23 5.76 -20.68
CA PRO A 79 -8.29 7.12 -21.20
C PRO A 79 -9.73 7.64 -21.08
N ARG A 80 -9.91 8.76 -20.37
CA ARG A 80 -11.17 9.52 -20.29
C ARG A 80 -11.51 10.14 -21.65
N GLY A 81 -11.82 9.31 -22.63
CA GLY A 81 -12.12 9.71 -24.01
C GLY A 81 -13.20 8.88 -24.69
N SER A 82 -13.71 7.83 -24.03
CA SER A 82 -14.75 6.96 -24.60
C SER A 82 -16.07 7.17 -23.86
N GLN A 83 -16.57 8.41 -23.78
CA GLN A 83 -18.01 8.57 -23.62
C GLN A 83 -18.65 8.09 -24.93
N PRO A 84 -19.58 7.13 -24.91
CA PRO A 84 -20.37 6.86 -26.09
C PRO A 84 -21.14 8.15 -26.40
N GLU A 85 -20.95 8.70 -27.61
CA GLU A 85 -21.81 9.76 -28.11
C GLU A 85 -23.25 9.30 -27.92
N MET A 86 -24.01 10.03 -27.10
CA MET A 86 -25.45 9.81 -27.01
C MET A 86 -26.00 10.04 -28.42
N SER A 87 -26.53 8.97 -29.01
CA SER A 87 -27.29 9.02 -30.25
C SER A 87 -28.22 10.21 -30.23
N GLN A 88 -27.99 11.18 -31.11
CA GLN A 88 -28.95 12.23 -31.36
C GLN A 88 -30.23 11.55 -31.88
N GLU A 89 -31.27 11.49 -31.05
CA GLU A 89 -32.61 11.17 -31.53
C GLU A 89 -33.00 12.24 -32.55
N THR A 90 -33.10 11.85 -33.81
CA THR A 90 -33.62 12.66 -34.90
C THR A 90 -35.05 13.09 -34.53
N PRO A 91 -35.39 14.39 -34.57
CA PRO A 91 -36.77 14.81 -34.31
C PRO A 91 -37.65 14.27 -35.44
N ILE A 92 -38.61 13.41 -35.10
CA ILE A 92 -39.66 12.98 -36.02
C ILE A 92 -40.54 14.20 -36.31
N ALA A 93 -40.48 14.72 -37.53
CA ALA A 93 -41.42 15.75 -37.99
C ALA A 93 -42.85 15.17 -38.03
N PRO A 94 -43.86 15.86 -37.50
CA PRO A 94 -45.24 15.41 -37.64
C PRO A 94 -45.70 15.54 -39.10
N PRO A 95 -46.52 14.60 -39.62
CA PRO A 95 -47.09 14.72 -40.95
C PRO A 95 -48.07 15.90 -41.00
N GLY A 96 -48.02 16.64 -42.10
CA GLY A 96 -48.75 17.89 -42.29
C GLY A 96 -50.26 17.79 -42.10
N LEU A 97 -50.82 18.90 -41.61
CA LEU A 97 -52.21 19.32 -41.75
C LEU A 97 -52.22 20.69 -42.40
#